data_AF-A0A370DAW9-F1
#
_entry.id   AF-A0A370DAW9-F1
#
_cell.length_a   1.000
_cell.length_b   1.000
_cell.length_c   1.000
_cell.angle_alpha   90.00
_cell.angle_beta   90.00
_cell.angle_gamma   90.00
#
_symmetry.space_group_name_H-M   'P 1'
#
loop_
_entity.id
_entity.type
_entity.pdbx_description
1 polymer ?
#
loop_
_entity_poly.entity_id
_entity_poly.type
_entity_poly.pdbx_seq_one_letter_code
_entity_poly.pdbx_strand_id
1 'polypeptide(L)'
;MPMKDWRLADDYGFTERLSGAQWAWEFLRRNPDYRREWRTFNETWQLLEVAYGRPPNRDFCAWKLDPRSWVVASECSESDCRIEGDKVLIECAMGARWGFYKFPPDPADDDPVGEERLAWREFSIPPRLLEEPGDEWRAEQAAILFDLAIPLRSQLAQAKRRLQIEQSRRIKAGKIAAPKVSAQRVRWRLWLRLLDAVESGAENAMLAQQLDLEGPEELAEVISAANSMLNGAYRRCLLFSG
;
A
#
# COMPACT_ATOMS: atom_id res chain seq x y z
N MET A 1 17.54 9.63 -4.93
CA MET A 1 16.71 9.32 -6.12
C MET A 1 16.46 10.63 -6.84
N PRO A 2 16.74 10.75 -8.16
CA PRO A 2 16.35 11.94 -8.89
C PRO A 2 14.82 12.02 -8.89
N MET A 3 14.27 12.99 -8.15
CA MET A 3 12.84 13.23 -8.15
C MET A 3 12.42 13.72 -9.54
N LYS A 4 11.27 13.23 -10.01
CA LYS A 4 10.62 13.76 -11.20
C LYS A 4 10.28 15.24 -10.97
N ASP A 5 10.29 16.07 -12.00
CA ASP A 5 9.86 17.45 -11.85
C ASP A 5 8.34 17.47 -11.71
N TRP A 6 7.86 17.63 -10.48
CA TRP A 6 6.45 17.67 -10.13
C TRP A 6 5.67 18.77 -10.87
N ARG A 7 6.37 19.79 -11.38
CA ARG A 7 5.77 20.87 -12.17
C ARG A 7 5.37 20.40 -13.57
N LEU A 8 6.08 19.42 -14.13
CA LEU A 8 5.86 18.90 -15.47
C LEU A 8 4.94 17.68 -15.41
N ALA A 9 3.70 17.81 -15.89
CA ALA A 9 2.75 16.69 -15.91
C ALA A 9 3.27 15.50 -16.74
N ASP A 10 4.05 15.77 -17.79
CA ASP A 10 4.60 14.76 -18.70
C ASP A 10 5.64 13.83 -18.02
N ASP A 11 6.35 14.32 -17.00
CA ASP A 11 7.27 13.49 -16.20
C ASP A 11 6.55 12.34 -15.48
N TYR A 12 5.21 12.46 -15.35
CA TYR A 12 4.32 11.45 -14.78
C TYR A 12 3.54 10.67 -15.83
N GLY A 13 3.90 10.76 -17.12
CA GLY A 13 3.26 10.01 -18.20
C GLY A 13 3.32 8.49 -18.03
N PHE A 14 4.31 7.98 -17.29
CA PHE A 14 4.41 6.56 -16.94
C PHE A 14 3.20 6.04 -16.14
N THR A 15 2.51 6.93 -15.41
CA THR A 15 1.33 6.60 -14.59
C THR A 15 0.14 6.08 -15.40
N GLU A 16 0.14 6.31 -16.72
CA GLU A 16 -0.92 5.84 -17.64
C GLU A 16 -1.02 4.32 -17.72
N ARG A 17 0.09 3.61 -17.47
CA ARG A 17 0.20 2.15 -17.65
C ARG A 17 0.25 1.38 -16.35
N LEU A 18 0.22 2.05 -15.20
CA LEU A 18 0.38 1.39 -13.91
C LEU A 18 -0.86 0.58 -13.54
N SER A 19 -0.61 -0.66 -13.11
CA SER A 19 -1.56 -1.50 -12.39
C SER A 19 -1.79 -0.99 -10.95
N GLY A 20 -2.82 -1.50 -10.27
CA GLY A 20 -3.06 -1.19 -8.86
C GLY A 20 -1.86 -1.54 -7.95
N ALA A 21 -1.16 -2.63 -8.27
CA ALA A 21 0.06 -3.05 -7.58
C ALA A 21 1.23 -2.09 -7.81
N GLN A 22 1.38 -1.55 -9.02
CA GLN A 22 2.40 -0.54 -9.32
C GLN A 22 2.08 0.82 -8.69
N TRP A 23 0.80 1.20 -8.64
CA TRP A 23 0.37 2.38 -7.87
C TRP A 23 0.71 2.25 -6.38
N ALA A 24 0.45 1.09 -5.78
CA ALA A 24 0.81 0.81 -4.40
C ALA A 24 2.33 1.00 -4.17
N TRP A 25 3.16 0.59 -5.13
CA TRP A 25 4.61 0.76 -5.06
C TRP A 25 5.02 2.24 -5.16
N GLU A 26 4.45 2.99 -6.10
CA GLU A 26 4.76 4.41 -6.27
C GLU A 26 4.48 5.25 -5.01
N PHE A 27 3.42 4.93 -4.27
CA PHE A 27 3.17 5.55 -2.97
C PHE A 27 4.13 5.03 -1.89
N LEU A 28 4.33 3.71 -1.77
CA LEU A 28 5.21 3.14 -0.75
C LEU A 28 6.64 3.65 -0.87
N ARG A 29 7.21 3.69 -2.07
CA ARG A 29 8.60 4.11 -2.30
C ARG A 29 8.84 5.60 -2.00
N ARG A 30 7.78 6.39 -1.84
CA ARG A 30 7.78 7.79 -1.39
C ARG A 30 7.61 7.96 0.12
N ASN A 31 7.29 6.89 0.84
CA ASN A 31 7.11 6.96 2.27
C ASN A 31 8.47 7.17 2.98
N PRO A 32 8.63 8.24 3.78
CA PRO A 32 9.90 8.53 4.47
C PRO A 32 10.28 7.49 5.53
N ASP A 33 9.29 6.87 6.18
CA ASP A 33 9.51 5.79 7.15
C ASP A 33 9.98 4.52 6.45
N TYR A 34 9.37 4.16 5.31
CA TYR A 34 9.83 3.03 4.50
C TYR A 34 11.26 3.24 4.00
N ARG A 35 11.57 4.42 3.46
CA ARG A 35 12.92 4.77 2.98
C ARG A 35 13.97 4.72 4.11
N ARG A 36 13.62 5.21 5.30
CA ARG A 36 14.50 5.18 6.48
C ARG A 36 14.75 3.74 6.92
N GLU A 37 13.69 2.96 7.09
CA GLU A 37 13.79 1.56 7.50
C GLU A 37 14.55 0.72 6.47
N TRP A 38 14.30 0.94 5.18
CA TRP A 38 15.02 0.26 4.11
C TRP A 38 16.53 0.56 4.16
N ARG A 39 16.92 1.81 4.44
CA ARG A 39 18.33 2.18 4.56
C ARG A 39 19.01 1.40 5.68
N THR A 40 18.41 1.38 6.87
CA THR A 40 18.93 0.62 8.03
C THR A 40 18.97 -0.89 7.75
N PHE A 41 17.94 -1.43 7.10
CA PHE A 41 17.91 -2.81 6.64
C PHE A 41 19.06 -3.11 5.66
N ASN A 42 19.25 -2.27 4.63
CA ASN A 42 20.27 -2.47 3.61
C ASN A 42 21.68 -2.34 4.19
N GLU A 43 21.94 -1.38 5.07
CA GLU A 43 23.21 -1.26 5.78
C GLU A 43 23.54 -2.53 6.56
N THR A 44 22.57 -3.05 7.31
CA THR A 44 22.71 -4.31 8.05
C THR A 44 22.95 -5.49 7.11
N TRP A 45 22.20 -5.57 6.02
CA TRP A 45 22.32 -6.62 5.01
C TRP A 45 23.70 -6.63 4.35
N GLN A 46 24.23 -5.47 3.95
CA GLN A 46 25.58 -5.36 3.38
C GLN A 46 26.66 -5.81 4.37
N LEU A 47 26.55 -5.45 5.65
CA LEU A 47 27.48 -5.92 6.68
C LEU A 47 27.45 -7.44 6.86
N LEU A 48 26.26 -8.05 6.82
CA LEU A 48 26.11 -9.50 6.87
C LEU A 48 26.69 -10.17 5.61
N GLU A 49 26.49 -9.58 4.42
CA GLU A 49 27.09 -10.10 3.19
C GLU A 49 28.61 -9.99 3.16
N VAL A 50 29.20 -8.96 3.75
CA VAL A 50 30.66 -8.85 3.91
C VAL A 50 31.18 -9.93 4.88
N ALA A 51 30.46 -10.18 5.97
CA ALA A 51 30.88 -11.14 7.00
C ALA A 51 30.75 -12.60 6.55
N TYR A 52 29.68 -12.92 5.80
CA TYR A 52 29.28 -14.31 5.52
C TYR A 52 29.16 -14.64 4.03
N GLY A 53 29.39 -13.67 3.14
CA GLY A 53 29.31 -13.85 1.70
C GLY A 53 27.89 -13.72 1.12
N ARG A 54 27.82 -13.88 -0.21
CA ARG A 54 26.59 -13.77 -1.02
C ARG A 54 26.19 -15.13 -1.58
N PRO A 55 24.89 -15.38 -1.81
CA PRO A 55 24.45 -16.58 -2.52
C PRO A 55 25.14 -16.73 -3.89
N PRO A 56 25.46 -17.95 -4.33
CA PRO A 56 25.22 -19.22 -3.63
C PRO A 56 26.26 -19.56 -2.55
N ASN A 57 27.36 -18.79 -2.43
CA ASN A 57 28.52 -19.12 -1.58
C ASN A 57 28.44 -18.58 -0.14
N ARG A 58 27.23 -18.23 0.33
CA ARG A 58 27.03 -17.68 1.68
C ARG A 58 27.20 -18.75 2.74
N ASP A 59 27.95 -18.46 3.81
CA ASP A 59 27.95 -19.27 5.02
C ASP A 59 26.64 -19.06 5.80
N PHE A 60 25.63 -19.82 5.40
CA PHE A 60 24.29 -19.72 5.98
C PHE A 60 24.22 -20.19 7.43
N CYS A 61 25.07 -21.14 7.82
CA CYS A 61 25.13 -21.64 9.19
C CYS A 61 25.63 -20.56 10.14
N ALA A 62 26.71 -19.85 9.79
CA ALA A 62 27.22 -18.75 10.58
C ALA A 62 26.28 -17.53 10.56
N TRP A 63 25.67 -17.22 9.40
CA TRP A 63 24.69 -16.14 9.26
C TRP A 63 23.53 -16.29 10.25
N LYS A 64 22.93 -17.49 10.34
CA LYS A 64 21.78 -17.76 11.22
C LYS A 64 22.08 -17.52 12.70
N LEU A 65 23.34 -17.60 13.12
CA LEU A 65 23.74 -17.37 14.51
C LEU A 65 23.97 -15.87 14.81
N ASP A 66 24.05 -15.01 13.79
CA ASP A 66 24.27 -13.59 13.98
C ASP A 66 22.97 -12.89 14.40
N PRO A 67 22.93 -12.20 15.56
CA PRO A 67 21.73 -11.51 16.03
C PRO A 67 21.24 -10.41 15.08
N ARG A 68 22.12 -9.82 14.25
CA ARG A 68 21.76 -8.79 13.27
C ARG A 68 20.87 -9.31 12.14
N SER A 69 20.82 -10.63 11.94
CA SER A 69 19.95 -11.25 10.93
C SER A 69 18.50 -11.39 11.39
N TRP A 70 18.21 -11.06 12.65
CA TRP A 70 16.93 -11.31 13.30
C TRP A 70 16.33 -10.05 13.94
N VAL A 71 15.00 -10.01 13.99
CA VAL A 71 14.21 -9.16 14.89
C VAL A 71 13.37 -10.02 15.82
N VAL A 72 12.90 -9.45 16.94
CA VAL A 72 12.02 -10.16 17.87
C VAL A 72 10.63 -10.31 17.25
N ALA A 73 10.05 -11.52 17.32
CA ALA A 73 8.77 -11.83 16.70
C ALA A 73 7.61 -10.98 17.26
N SER A 74 7.69 -10.53 18.52
CA SER A 74 6.70 -9.63 19.13
C SER A 74 6.62 -8.25 18.46
N GLU A 75 7.65 -7.86 17.71
CA GLU A 75 7.69 -6.60 16.95
C GLU A 75 7.07 -6.73 15.54
N CYS A 76 6.65 -7.95 15.17
CA CYS A 76 5.97 -8.23 13.91
C CYS A 76 4.45 -8.30 14.14
N SER A 77 3.69 -7.49 13.41
CA SER A 77 2.22 -7.60 13.39
C SER A 77 1.80 -8.95 12.77
N GLU A 78 0.93 -9.67 13.46
CA GLU A 78 0.48 -11.03 13.13
C GLU A 78 0.04 -11.21 11.67
N SER A 79 0.63 -12.19 10.99
CA SER A 79 -0.12 -13.35 10.48
C SER A 79 0.67 -14.25 9.52
N ASP A 80 1.89 -13.86 9.08
CA ASP A 80 2.51 -14.62 7.97
C ASP A 80 4.03 -14.37 7.83
N CYS A 81 4.73 -14.26 8.97
CA CYS A 81 6.19 -14.23 9.05
C CYS A 81 6.75 -15.64 9.27
N ARG A 82 7.89 -15.98 8.63
CA ARG A 82 8.64 -17.19 9.01
C ARG A 82 9.30 -16.94 10.36
N ILE A 83 8.70 -17.47 11.41
CA ILE A 83 9.20 -17.38 12.78
C ILE A 83 10.08 -18.60 13.06
N GLU A 84 11.32 -18.37 13.50
CA GLU A 84 12.20 -19.40 14.07
C GLU A 84 12.30 -19.14 15.57
N GLY A 85 11.46 -19.84 16.35
CA GLY A 85 11.34 -19.62 17.79
C GLY A 85 10.65 -18.29 18.13
N ASP A 86 11.39 -17.33 18.67
CA ASP A 86 10.96 -15.99 19.04
C ASP A 86 11.50 -14.91 18.09
N LYS A 87 12.07 -15.31 16.94
CA LYS A 87 12.77 -14.42 16.02
C LYS A 87 12.24 -14.52 14.59
N VAL A 88 12.35 -13.42 13.86
CA VAL A 88 11.98 -13.31 12.43
C VAL A 88 13.16 -12.71 11.69
N LEU A 89 13.47 -13.25 10.50
CA LEU A 89 14.53 -12.69 9.66
C LEU A 89 14.22 -11.22 9.29
N ILE A 90 15.23 -10.36 9.30
CA ILE A 90 15.08 -8.91 9.07
C ILE A 90 14.33 -8.59 7.76
N GLU A 91 14.56 -9.35 6.69
CA GLU A 91 13.87 -9.16 5.40
C GLU A 91 12.38 -9.56 5.46
N CYS A 92 12.07 -10.60 6.23
CA CYS A 92 10.69 -11.09 6.40
C CYS A 92 9.88 -10.13 7.27
N ALA A 93 10.48 -9.59 8.33
CA ALA A 93 9.86 -8.61 9.21
C ALA A 93 9.51 -7.32 8.46
N MET A 94 10.46 -6.80 7.69
CA MET A 94 10.23 -5.62 6.86
C MET A 94 9.13 -5.88 5.81
N GLY A 95 9.17 -7.03 5.13
CA GLY A 95 8.13 -7.41 4.19
C GLY A 95 6.74 -7.52 4.82
N ALA A 96 6.62 -8.11 6.01
CA ALA A 96 5.33 -8.17 6.72
C ALA A 96 4.82 -6.78 7.11
N ARG A 97 5.68 -5.93 7.68
CA ARG A 97 5.35 -4.56 8.07
C ARG A 97 4.85 -3.73 6.90
N TRP A 98 5.49 -3.84 5.74
CA TRP A 98 5.17 -3.05 4.54
C TRP A 98 4.27 -3.75 3.53
N GLY A 99 3.88 -5.01 3.79
CA GLY A 99 2.83 -5.71 3.07
C GLY A 99 3.27 -6.46 1.81
N PHE A 100 4.52 -6.93 1.73
CA PHE A 100 5.03 -7.75 0.61
C PHE A 100 5.74 -9.04 1.09
N TYR A 101 5.85 -10.03 0.21
CA TYR A 101 6.45 -11.34 0.49
C TYR A 101 7.94 -11.45 0.12
N LYS A 102 8.39 -10.70 -0.90
CA LYS A 102 9.74 -10.78 -1.46
C LYS A 102 10.76 -9.95 -0.66
N PHE A 103 12.04 -10.09 -1.01
CA PHE A 103 13.12 -9.27 -0.46
C PHE A 103 12.77 -7.77 -0.60
N PRO A 104 12.99 -6.93 0.45
CA PRO A 104 12.64 -5.52 0.41
C PRO A 104 13.23 -4.77 -0.80
N PRO A 105 12.41 -4.29 -1.74
CA PRO A 105 12.92 -3.57 -2.90
C PRO A 105 13.55 -2.24 -2.51
N ASP A 106 14.54 -1.78 -3.27
CA ASP A 106 15.12 -0.46 -3.09
C ASP A 106 14.06 0.62 -3.40
N PRO A 107 13.82 1.62 -2.53
CA PRO A 107 12.94 2.73 -2.85
C PRO A 107 13.28 3.47 -4.14
N ALA A 108 14.54 3.42 -4.61
CA ALA A 108 14.98 4.00 -5.88
C ALA A 108 14.54 3.19 -7.11
N ASP A 109 14.04 1.98 -6.93
CA ASP A 109 13.59 1.09 -7.98
C ASP A 109 12.28 1.57 -8.62
N ASP A 110 12.28 1.66 -9.95
CA ASP A 110 11.17 2.24 -10.70
C ASP A 110 10.03 1.23 -10.95
N ASP A 111 10.30 -0.07 -11.08
CA ASP A 111 9.24 -1.07 -11.33
C ASP A 111 9.57 -2.49 -10.81
N PRO A 112 9.75 -2.68 -9.49
CA PRO A 112 9.94 -4.01 -8.92
C PRO A 112 8.70 -4.90 -9.11
N VAL A 113 7.52 -4.34 -9.36
CA VAL A 113 6.29 -5.12 -9.59
C VAL A 113 6.32 -5.75 -10.97
N GLY A 114 6.55 -4.95 -12.01
CA GLY A 114 6.60 -5.42 -13.40
C GLY A 114 7.74 -6.40 -13.67
N GLU A 115 8.86 -6.25 -12.95
CA GLU A 115 10.00 -7.18 -13.01
C GLU A 115 9.84 -8.40 -12.08
N GLU A 116 8.67 -8.59 -11.46
CA GLU A 116 8.40 -9.66 -10.52
C GLU A 116 9.41 -9.75 -9.36
N ARG A 117 9.97 -8.62 -8.91
CA ARG A 117 10.85 -8.54 -7.74
C ARG A 117 10.08 -8.17 -6.46
N LEU A 118 8.87 -7.62 -6.61
CA LEU A 118 7.92 -7.40 -5.52
C LEU A 118 6.63 -8.23 -5.73
N ALA A 119 6.15 -8.84 -4.66
CA ALA A 119 4.85 -9.50 -4.61
C ALA A 119 4.12 -9.04 -3.33
N TRP A 120 2.96 -8.43 -3.50
CA TRP A 120 2.15 -7.94 -2.39
C TRP A 120 1.50 -9.09 -1.60
N ARG A 121 1.35 -8.89 -0.30
CA ARG A 121 0.49 -9.71 0.56
C ARG A 121 -0.96 -9.45 0.22
N GLU A 122 -1.81 -10.45 0.44
CA GLU A 122 -3.26 -10.26 0.26
C GLU A 122 -3.74 -9.13 1.16
N PHE A 123 -4.45 -8.18 0.55
CA PHE A 123 -5.03 -7.06 1.27
C PHE A 123 -6.55 -7.19 1.23
N SER A 124 -7.17 -7.19 2.41
CA SER A 124 -8.61 -7.18 2.55
C SER A 124 -9.03 -6.11 3.55
N ILE A 125 -10.21 -5.53 3.33
CA ILE A 125 -10.85 -4.64 4.29
C ILE A 125 -11.95 -5.46 4.96
N PRO A 126 -11.85 -5.73 6.28
CA PRO A 126 -12.87 -6.49 6.96
C PRO A 126 -14.20 -5.73 6.94
N PRO A 127 -15.34 -6.42 6.81
CA PRO A 127 -16.64 -5.78 6.97
C PRO A 127 -16.77 -5.22 8.39
N ARG A 128 -17.37 -4.03 8.52
CA ARG A 128 -17.69 -3.43 9.82
C ARG A 128 -18.90 -4.15 10.41
N LEU A 129 -18.78 -4.65 11.64
CA LEU A 129 -19.93 -5.10 12.44
C LEU A 129 -20.65 -3.87 13.00
N LEU A 130 -21.96 -3.85 12.91
CA LEU A 130 -22.81 -2.78 13.45
C LEU A 130 -23.57 -3.32 14.64
N GLU A 131 -23.45 -2.66 15.78
CA GLU A 131 -24.10 -3.06 17.04
C GLU A 131 -25.50 -2.46 17.16
N GLU A 132 -25.73 -1.23 16.65
CA GLU A 132 -27.04 -0.58 16.67
C GLU A 132 -27.47 -0.06 15.28
N PRO A 133 -28.77 -0.18 14.93
CA PRO A 133 -29.32 0.42 13.72
C PRO A 133 -29.51 1.93 13.92
N GLY A 134 -28.55 2.75 13.50
CA GLY A 134 -28.66 4.20 13.63
C GLY A 134 -27.69 5.04 12.79
N ASP A 135 -26.69 4.43 12.16
CA ASP A 135 -25.71 5.18 11.37
C ASP A 135 -26.34 5.69 10.05
N GLU A 136 -26.05 6.95 9.69
CA GLU A 136 -26.26 7.42 8.33
C GLU A 136 -25.42 6.59 7.35
N TRP A 137 -26.08 5.99 6.37
CA TRP A 137 -25.44 5.10 5.40
C TRP A 137 -24.95 5.88 4.19
N ARG A 138 -23.70 5.69 3.80
CA ARG A 138 -23.18 6.19 2.53
C ARG A 138 -23.70 5.36 1.36
N ALA A 139 -23.68 5.93 0.16
CA ALA A 139 -24.16 5.26 -1.06
C ALA A 139 -23.41 3.95 -1.36
N GLU A 140 -22.14 3.86 -0.94
CA GLU A 140 -21.26 2.69 -1.07
C GLU A 140 -21.52 1.61 -0.03
N GLN A 141 -22.31 1.91 1.01
CA GLN A 141 -22.56 0.99 2.11
C GLN A 141 -23.89 0.24 1.91
N ALA A 142 -23.90 -1.01 2.33
CA ALA A 142 -25.09 -1.84 2.40
C ALA A 142 -24.97 -2.77 3.60
N ALA A 143 -26.09 -3.05 4.25
CA ALA A 143 -26.17 -4.05 5.30
C ALA A 143 -27.02 -5.24 4.87
N ILE A 144 -26.67 -6.39 5.41
CA ILE A 144 -27.46 -7.60 5.32
C ILE A 144 -27.54 -8.22 6.71
N LEU A 145 -28.74 -8.57 7.13
CA LEU A 145 -28.99 -9.18 8.42
C LEU A 145 -28.72 -10.69 8.33
N PHE A 146 -28.01 -11.21 9.32
CA PHE A 146 -27.77 -12.63 9.51
C PHE A 146 -28.54 -13.11 10.73
N ASP A 147 -29.25 -14.23 10.58
CA ASP A 147 -29.85 -14.93 11.70
C ASP A 147 -28.78 -15.78 12.37
N LEU A 148 -28.35 -15.38 13.57
CA LEU A 148 -27.32 -16.06 14.33
C LEU A 148 -27.82 -17.36 14.98
N ALA A 149 -29.13 -17.62 15.01
CA ALA A 149 -29.70 -18.84 15.56
C ALA A 149 -29.60 -20.05 14.60
N ILE A 150 -29.21 -19.83 13.33
CA ILE A 150 -29.11 -20.87 12.30
C ILE A 150 -27.73 -20.86 11.61
N PRO A 151 -27.34 -21.93 10.89
CA PRO A 151 -26.01 -22.02 10.27
C PRO A 151 -25.66 -20.85 9.33
N LEU A 152 -24.48 -20.26 9.50
CA LEU A 152 -24.04 -19.07 8.75
C LEU A 152 -23.58 -19.37 7.31
N ARG A 153 -23.15 -20.60 7.00
CA ARG A 153 -22.54 -20.93 5.70
C ARG A 153 -23.47 -20.62 4.51
N SER A 154 -24.73 -21.03 4.59
CA SER A 154 -25.73 -20.79 3.54
C SER A 154 -26.10 -19.31 3.46
N GLN A 155 -26.19 -18.64 4.61
CA GLN A 155 -26.48 -17.20 4.70
C GLN A 155 -25.35 -16.38 4.05
N LEU A 156 -24.08 -16.69 4.34
CA LEU A 156 -22.91 -16.00 3.77
C LEU A 156 -22.84 -16.16 2.25
N ALA A 157 -23.11 -17.36 1.74
CA ALA A 157 -23.14 -17.61 0.30
C ALA A 157 -24.24 -16.79 -0.40
N GLN A 158 -25.43 -16.69 0.22
CA GLN A 158 -26.52 -15.87 -0.31
C GLN A 158 -26.23 -14.37 -0.19
N ALA A 159 -25.64 -13.95 0.93
CA ALA A 159 -25.24 -12.58 1.20
C ALA A 159 -24.26 -12.08 0.14
N LYS A 160 -23.21 -12.86 -0.16
CA LYS A 160 -22.25 -12.56 -1.23
C LYS A 160 -22.96 -12.32 -2.56
N ARG A 161 -23.85 -13.23 -2.98
CA ARG A 161 -24.59 -13.10 -4.25
C ARG A 161 -25.45 -11.83 -4.28
N ARG A 162 -26.20 -11.56 -3.20
CA ARG A 162 -27.06 -10.37 -3.08
C ARG A 162 -26.24 -9.07 -3.15
N LEU A 163 -25.14 -9.00 -2.41
CA LEU A 163 -24.27 -7.83 -2.40
C LEU A 163 -23.60 -7.61 -3.76
N GLN A 164 -23.18 -8.66 -4.47
CA GLN A 164 -22.62 -8.55 -5.82
C GLN A 164 -23.65 -8.01 -6.83
N ILE A 165 -24.91 -8.47 -6.76
CA ILE A 165 -26.00 -7.96 -7.60
C ILE A 165 -26.27 -6.48 -7.26
N GLU A 166 -26.34 -6.14 -5.98
CA GLU A 166 -26.61 -4.77 -5.55
C GLU A 166 -25.49 -3.80 -5.93
N GLN A 167 -24.23 -4.20 -5.73
CA GLN A 167 -23.06 -3.43 -6.18
C GLN A 167 -23.12 -3.17 -7.68
N SER A 168 -23.37 -4.22 -8.48
CA SER A 168 -23.49 -4.11 -9.94
C SER A 168 -24.62 -3.18 -10.35
N ARG A 169 -25.77 -3.25 -9.67
CA ARG A 169 -26.93 -2.37 -9.91
C ARG A 169 -26.58 -0.90 -9.62
N ARG A 170 -25.93 -0.62 -8.48
CA ARG A 170 -25.54 0.74 -8.10
C ARG A 170 -24.49 1.33 -9.03
N ILE A 171 -23.51 0.53 -9.47
CA ILE A 171 -22.51 0.95 -10.46
C ILE A 171 -23.19 1.32 -11.79
N LYS A 172 -24.07 0.45 -12.30
CA LYS A 172 -24.81 0.72 -13.56
C LYS A 172 -25.70 1.97 -13.47
N ALA A 173 -26.24 2.25 -12.29
CA ALA A 173 -27.04 3.44 -12.03
C ALA A 173 -26.20 4.70 -11.74
N GLY A 174 -24.86 4.63 -11.79
CA GLY A 174 -23.97 5.76 -11.49
C GLY A 174 -23.96 6.19 -10.02
N LYS A 175 -24.54 5.39 -9.11
CA LYS A 175 -24.62 5.72 -7.68
C LYS A 175 -23.30 5.51 -6.94
N ILE A 176 -22.48 4.58 -7.42
CA ILE A 176 -21.15 4.29 -6.88
C ILE A 176 -20.17 4.05 -8.03
N ALA A 177 -18.91 4.40 -7.84
CA ALA A 177 -17.87 4.15 -8.83
C ALA A 177 -17.40 2.68 -8.80
N ALA A 178 -17.07 2.13 -9.96
CA ALA A 178 -16.37 0.85 -10.03
C ALA A 178 -14.92 1.00 -9.53
N PRO A 179 -14.36 0.00 -8.82
CA PRO A 179 -12.98 0.04 -8.34
C PRO A 179 -11.99 -0.24 -9.47
N LYS A 180 -11.86 0.72 -10.40
CA LYS A 180 -10.92 0.66 -11.53
C LYS A 180 -9.79 1.67 -11.36
N VAL A 181 -8.56 1.27 -11.70
CA VAL A 181 -7.40 2.17 -11.71
C VAL A 181 -7.64 3.38 -12.61
N SER A 182 -8.26 3.18 -13.77
CA SER A 182 -8.58 4.27 -14.70
C SER A 182 -9.46 5.36 -14.10
N ALA A 183 -10.37 5.02 -13.17
CA ALA A 183 -11.21 5.98 -12.46
C ALA A 183 -10.43 6.79 -11.40
N GLN A 184 -9.24 6.34 -11.01
CA GLN A 184 -8.41 6.95 -9.96
C GLN A 184 -7.16 7.63 -10.51
N ARG A 185 -6.74 7.30 -11.73
CA ARG A 185 -5.45 7.70 -12.32
C ARG A 185 -5.16 9.20 -12.21
N VAL A 186 -6.12 10.04 -12.62
CA VAL A 186 -5.95 11.51 -12.59
C VAL A 186 -5.67 11.99 -11.16
N ARG A 187 -6.47 11.51 -10.20
CA ARG A 187 -6.34 11.85 -8.78
C ARG A 187 -5.05 11.33 -8.18
N TRP A 188 -4.68 10.08 -8.43
CA TRP A 188 -3.44 9.51 -7.88
C TRP A 188 -2.19 10.14 -8.49
N ARG A 189 -2.22 10.52 -9.78
CA ARG A 189 -1.13 11.28 -10.41
C ARG A 189 -0.96 12.65 -9.75
N LEU A 190 -2.06 13.36 -9.49
CA LEU A 190 -2.02 14.61 -8.73
C LEU A 190 -1.39 14.40 -7.35
N TRP A 191 -1.76 13.33 -6.64
CA TRP A 191 -1.18 13.02 -5.33
C TRP A 191 0.32 12.72 -5.40
N LEU A 192 0.82 11.96 -6.40
CA LEU A 192 2.26 11.74 -6.55
C LEU A 192 3.01 13.05 -6.79
N ARG A 193 2.50 13.92 -7.68
CA ARG A 193 3.08 15.23 -7.93
C ARG A 193 3.14 16.07 -6.66
N LEU A 194 2.06 16.07 -5.88
CA LEU A 194 1.98 16.80 -4.63
C LEU A 194 2.99 16.28 -3.58
N LEU A 195 3.12 14.96 -3.45
CA LEU A 195 4.10 14.34 -2.55
C LEU A 195 5.54 14.69 -2.94
N ASP A 196 5.88 14.60 -4.23
CA ASP A 196 7.20 14.97 -4.75
C ASP A 196 7.48 16.47 -4.56
N ALA A 197 6.45 17.30 -4.67
CA ALA A 197 6.55 18.74 -4.47
C ALA A 197 6.78 19.11 -2.99
N VAL A 198 6.03 18.49 -2.07
CA VAL A 198 6.24 18.64 -0.63
C VAL A 198 7.65 18.16 -0.23
N GLU A 199 8.12 17.04 -0.80
CA GLU A 199 9.49 16.56 -0.57
C GLU A 199 10.56 17.55 -1.08
N SER A 200 10.28 18.26 -2.18
CA SER A 200 11.17 19.32 -2.69
C SER A 200 11.19 20.60 -1.86
N GLY A 201 10.35 20.71 -0.81
CA GLY A 201 10.21 21.92 0.01
C GLY A 201 9.45 23.05 -0.68
N ALA A 202 8.59 22.74 -1.64
CA ALA A 202 7.77 23.72 -2.34
C ALA A 202 6.78 24.43 -1.40
N GLU A 203 6.65 25.75 -1.56
CA GLU A 203 5.68 26.54 -0.79
C GLU A 203 4.23 26.25 -1.22
N ASN A 204 3.32 26.21 -0.24
CA ASN A 204 1.89 25.92 -0.46
C ASN A 204 1.23 26.80 -1.53
N ALA A 205 1.57 28.09 -1.60
CA ALA A 205 1.03 29.00 -2.61
C ALA A 205 1.44 28.59 -4.04
N MET A 206 2.70 28.17 -4.21
CA MET A 206 3.21 27.66 -5.49
C MET A 206 2.57 26.32 -5.85
N LEU A 207 2.35 25.44 -4.85
CA LEU A 207 1.67 24.15 -5.06
C LEU A 207 0.25 24.35 -5.59
N ALA A 208 -0.54 25.19 -4.92
CA ALA A 208 -1.93 25.44 -5.31
C ALA A 208 -2.02 25.99 -6.74
N GLN A 209 -1.15 26.96 -7.08
CA GLN A 209 -1.11 27.53 -8.42
C GLN A 209 -0.70 26.52 -9.50
N GLN A 210 0.37 25.75 -9.27
CA GLN A 210 0.92 24.82 -10.26
C GLN A 210 0.07 23.56 -10.46
N LEU A 211 -0.74 23.20 -9.47
CA LEU A 211 -1.61 22.03 -9.49
C LEU A 211 -3.09 22.36 -9.71
N ASP A 212 -3.40 23.62 -9.99
CA ASP A 212 -4.77 24.12 -10.27
C ASP A 212 -5.76 23.80 -9.14
N LEU A 213 -5.36 24.12 -7.90
CA LEU A 213 -6.19 23.95 -6.70
C LEU A 213 -6.78 25.30 -6.29
N GLU A 214 -8.07 25.32 -5.97
CA GLU A 214 -8.89 26.52 -5.77
C GLU A 214 -8.53 27.32 -4.50
N GLY A 215 -7.77 26.72 -3.57
CA GLY A 215 -7.34 27.42 -2.36
C GLY A 215 -6.56 26.58 -1.34
N PRO A 216 -6.20 27.19 -0.19
CA PRO A 216 -5.41 26.53 0.85
C PRO A 216 -6.16 25.38 1.56
N GLU A 217 -7.49 25.44 1.63
CA GLU A 217 -8.31 24.38 2.23
C GLU A 217 -8.29 23.12 1.37
N GLU A 218 -8.57 23.24 0.06
CA GLU A 218 -8.47 22.13 -0.88
C GLU A 218 -7.05 21.54 -0.89
N LEU A 219 -6.03 22.39 -0.91
CA LEU A 219 -4.64 21.94 -0.81
C LEU A 219 -4.40 21.10 0.45
N ALA A 220 -4.87 21.55 1.62
CA ALA A 220 -4.70 20.82 2.88
C ALA A 220 -5.42 19.46 2.85
N GLU A 221 -6.62 19.40 2.28
CA GLU A 221 -7.38 18.15 2.12
C GLU A 221 -6.66 17.17 1.18
N VAL A 222 -6.18 17.66 0.03
CA VAL A 222 -5.47 16.82 -0.96
C VAL A 222 -4.12 16.35 -0.40
N ILE A 223 -3.39 17.20 0.33
CA ILE A 223 -2.16 16.81 1.04
C ILE A 223 -2.46 15.71 2.07
N SER A 224 -3.51 15.89 2.88
CA SER A 224 -3.93 14.90 3.87
C SER A 224 -4.28 13.56 3.23
N ALA A 225 -5.04 13.58 2.13
CA ALA A 225 -5.38 12.39 1.37
C ALA A 225 -4.15 11.71 0.77
N ALA A 226 -3.23 12.48 0.16
CA ALA A 226 -1.98 11.95 -0.39
C ALA A 226 -1.08 11.34 0.69
N ASN A 227 -0.96 11.99 1.85
CA ASN A 227 -0.20 11.46 2.99
C ASN A 227 -0.82 10.18 3.56
N SER A 228 -2.16 10.05 3.53
CA SER A 228 -2.81 8.79 3.92
C SER A 228 -2.34 7.61 3.05
N MET A 229 -2.05 7.87 1.76
CA MET A 229 -1.51 6.85 0.85
C MET A 229 -0.13 6.41 1.28
N LEU A 230 0.73 7.30 1.79
CA LEU A 230 2.01 6.89 2.39
C LEU A 230 1.78 6.00 3.61
N ASN A 231 0.80 6.35 4.45
CA ASN A 231 0.52 5.71 5.74
C ASN A 231 -0.40 4.49 5.64
N GLY A 232 -0.08 3.58 4.72
CA GLY A 232 -0.75 2.28 4.59
C GLY A 232 -1.96 2.25 3.64
N ALA A 233 -2.57 3.39 3.31
CA ALA A 233 -3.70 3.39 2.38
C ALA A 233 -3.30 3.01 0.94
N TYR A 234 -2.01 3.06 0.59
CA TYR A 234 -1.48 2.51 -0.68
C TYR A 234 -1.90 1.06 -0.94
N ARG A 235 -2.09 0.24 0.11
CA ARG A 235 -2.55 -1.15 -0.05
C ARG A 235 -3.96 -1.25 -0.62
N ARG A 236 -4.78 -0.21 -0.48
CA ARG A 236 -6.11 -0.15 -1.10
C ARG A 236 -6.03 -0.15 -2.61
N CYS A 237 -4.93 0.30 -3.22
CA CYS A 237 -4.72 0.20 -4.67
C CYS A 237 -4.75 -1.25 -5.17
N LEU A 238 -4.43 -2.24 -4.31
CA LEU A 238 -4.48 -3.67 -4.62
C LEU A 238 -5.91 -4.18 -4.85
N LEU A 239 -6.92 -3.43 -4.40
CA LEU A 239 -8.34 -3.77 -4.62
C LEU A 239 -8.87 -3.27 -5.96
N PHE A 240 -8.10 -2.46 -6.70
CA PHE A 240 -8.53 -1.87 -7.96
C PHE A 240 -8.03 -2.72 -9.13
N SER A 241 -8.95 -3.06 -10.04
CA SER A 241 -8.59 -3.74 -11.27
C SER A 241 -7.96 -2.77 -12.27
N GLY A 242 -7.04 -3.28 -13.10
CA GLY A 242 -6.57 -2.58 -14.30
C GLY A 242 -7.71 -2.20 -15.25
#